data_AF-A0A381R715-F1
#
_entry.id   AF-A0A381R715-F1
#
_cell.length_a   1.000
_cell.length_b   1.000
_cell.length_c   1.000
_cell.angle_alpha   90.00
_cell.angle_beta   90.00
_cell.angle_gamma   90.00
#
_symmetry.space_group_name_H-M   'P 1'
#
loop_
_entity.id
_entity.type
_entity.pdbx_description
1 polymer ?
#
loop_
_entity_poly.entity_id
_entity_poly.type
_entity_poly.pdbx_seq_one_letter_code
_entity_poly.pdbx_strand_id
1 'polypeptide(L)'
;MANNQHLEMMDPPTGKSVVGTSTKPLNELERSVISSLDEDKVNDLAKCLFTLNNRHYGPIDGAYVVVCTVPDKEWCVGQLNADRAKPIILFEDKLFKTPEKAQIAAMKLKEERGESVPCRNN
;
A
#
# COMPACT_ATOMS: atom_id res chain seq x y z
N MET A 1 6.77 0.13 -24.23
CA MET A 1 5.34 0.45 -24.08
C MET A 1 4.98 0.09 -22.63
N ALA A 2 5.14 1.04 -21.71
CA ALA A 2 4.82 0.82 -20.30
C ALA A 2 3.32 1.06 -20.12
N ASN A 3 2.57 -0.01 -19.93
CA ASN A 3 1.16 0.06 -19.53
C ASN A 3 1.11 0.57 -18.08
N ASN A 4 1.19 1.89 -17.90
CA ASN A 4 0.82 2.53 -16.65
C ASN A 4 -0.71 2.37 -16.51
N GLN A 5 -1.11 1.30 -15.84
CA GLN A 5 -2.45 1.16 -15.30
C GLN A 5 -2.61 2.24 -14.22
N HIS A 6 -3.00 3.45 -14.62
CA HIS A 6 -3.45 4.49 -13.70
C HIS A 6 -4.72 3.95 -13.03
N LEU A 7 -4.52 3.37 -11.85
CA LEU A 7 -5.44 2.50 -11.14
C LEU A 7 -6.64 3.30 -10.60
N GLU A 8 -7.67 3.53 -11.43
CA GLU A 8 -9.04 3.91 -11.02
C GLU A 8 -9.14 4.83 -9.78
N MET A 9 -8.47 5.98 -9.83
CA MET A 9 -8.50 7.00 -8.77
C MET A 9 -9.53 8.08 -9.13
N MET A 10 -10.29 8.55 -8.16
CA MET A 10 -11.13 9.74 -8.39
C MET A 10 -10.24 10.97 -8.63
N ASP A 11 -10.51 11.69 -9.71
CA ASP A 11 -9.84 12.96 -9.98
C ASP A 11 -10.21 13.99 -8.89
N PRO A 12 -9.22 14.71 -8.32
CA PRO A 12 -9.51 15.73 -7.34
C PRO A 12 -10.32 16.87 -7.97
N PRO A 13 -11.38 17.36 -7.31
CA PRO A 13 -12.18 18.46 -7.84
C PRO A 13 -11.33 19.73 -7.99
N THR A 14 -11.55 20.46 -9.09
CA THR A 14 -10.75 21.63 -9.47
C THR A 14 -10.65 22.64 -8.33
N GLY A 15 -9.42 23.02 -7.97
CA GLY A 15 -9.15 24.05 -6.94
C GLY A 15 -9.09 23.54 -5.51
N LYS A 16 -9.15 22.22 -5.26
CA LYS A 16 -8.98 21.63 -3.92
C LYS A 16 -7.87 20.58 -3.92
N SER A 17 -6.95 20.67 -2.96
CA SER A 17 -6.04 19.56 -2.63
C SER A 17 -6.83 18.50 -1.84
N VAL A 18 -7.51 17.61 -2.54
CA VAL A 18 -8.12 16.42 -1.95
C VAL A 18 -7.21 15.24 -2.22
N VAL A 19 -6.92 14.45 -1.19
CA VAL A 19 -6.17 13.19 -1.33
C VAL A 19 -7.03 12.24 -2.18
N GLY A 20 -6.49 11.77 -3.30
CA GLY A 20 -7.13 10.81 -4.18
C GLY A 20 -7.51 9.55 -3.40
N THR A 21 -8.70 9.04 -3.64
CA THR A 21 -9.20 7.80 -3.04
C THR A 21 -9.46 6.80 -4.17
N SER A 22 -8.92 5.60 -4.05
CA SER A 22 -9.18 4.51 -4.98
C SER A 22 -10.65 4.12 -4.92
N THR A 23 -11.22 3.85 -6.08
CA THR A 23 -12.59 3.34 -6.21
C THR A 23 -12.70 1.85 -5.87
N LYS A 24 -11.57 1.15 -5.70
CA LYS A 24 -11.55 -0.27 -5.38
C LYS A 24 -11.93 -0.53 -3.92
N PRO A 25 -12.87 -1.45 -3.65
CA PRO A 25 -13.21 -1.81 -2.29
C PRO A 25 -12.03 -2.51 -1.59
N LEU A 26 -11.93 -2.31 -0.28
CA LEU A 26 -11.01 -3.06 0.58
C LEU A 26 -11.35 -4.54 0.58
N ASN A 27 -10.32 -5.38 0.46
CA ASN A 27 -10.46 -6.83 0.62
C ASN A 27 -10.62 -7.21 2.10
N GLU A 28 -10.91 -8.48 2.40
CA GLU A 28 -11.22 -8.91 3.77
C GLU A 28 -10.03 -8.72 4.71
N LEU A 29 -8.81 -8.98 4.24
CA LEU A 29 -7.58 -8.79 5.03
C LEU A 29 -7.32 -7.32 5.35
N GLU A 30 -7.46 -6.44 4.36
CA GLU A 30 -7.30 -5.01 4.52
C GLU A 30 -8.37 -4.44 5.45
N ARG A 31 -9.63 -4.88 5.32
CA ARG A 31 -10.70 -4.49 6.25
C ARG A 31 -10.37 -4.92 7.67
N SER A 32 -9.92 -6.15 7.88
CA SER A 32 -9.57 -6.67 9.21
C SER A 32 -8.46 -5.85 9.85
N VAL A 33 -7.42 -5.51 9.09
CA VAL A 33 -6.28 -4.73 9.61
C VAL A 33 -6.69 -3.27 9.85
N ILE A 34 -7.33 -2.62 8.87
CA ILE A 34 -7.62 -1.19 8.91
C ILE A 34 -8.74 -0.85 9.90
N SER A 35 -9.78 -1.69 10.03
CA SER A 35 -10.90 -1.43 10.94
C SER A 35 -10.51 -1.39 12.42
N SER A 36 -9.38 -2.01 12.78
CA SER A 36 -8.82 -1.98 14.13
C SER A 36 -8.01 -0.72 14.43
N LEU A 37 -7.69 0.10 13.41
CA LEU A 37 -6.82 1.26 13.51
C LEU A 37 -7.61 2.56 13.67
N ASP A 38 -6.97 3.53 14.31
CA ASP A 38 -7.49 4.89 14.46
C ASP A 38 -7.53 5.62 13.11
N GLU A 39 -8.71 6.13 12.72
CA GLU A 39 -8.92 6.76 11.41
C GLU A 39 -8.03 7.99 11.19
N ASP A 40 -7.78 8.80 12.23
CA ASP A 40 -6.95 9.99 12.11
C ASP A 40 -5.49 9.61 11.85
N LYS A 41 -4.99 8.56 12.52
CA LYS A 41 -3.64 8.02 12.28
C LYS A 41 -3.51 7.39 10.90
N VAL A 42 -4.55 6.69 10.43
CA VAL A 42 -4.62 6.11 9.08
C VAL A 42 -4.57 7.23 8.02
N ASN A 43 -5.29 8.32 8.25
CA ASN A 43 -5.27 9.48 7.37
C ASN A 43 -3.90 10.19 7.37
N ASP A 44 -3.26 10.34 8.52
CA ASP A 44 -1.92 10.92 8.60
C ASP A 44 -0.86 10.02 7.95
N LEU A 45 -1.00 8.69 8.07
CA LEU A 45 -0.19 7.73 7.32
C LEU A 45 -0.34 7.96 5.81
N ALA A 46 -1.57 8.07 5.30
CA ALA A 46 -1.81 8.29 3.87
C ALA A 46 -1.16 9.59 3.35
N LYS A 47 -1.17 10.69 4.13
CA LYS A 47 -0.47 11.93 3.77
C LYS A 47 1.05 11.74 3.73
N CYS A 48 1.61 11.00 4.68
CA CYS A 48 3.02 10.65 4.69
C CYS A 48 3.38 9.81 3.46
N LEU A 49 2.58 8.79 3.14
CA LEU A 49 2.77 7.93 1.96
C LEU A 49 2.68 8.73 0.66
N PHE A 50 1.72 9.65 0.53
CA PHE A 50 1.63 10.56 -0.60
C PHE A 50 2.88 11.43 -0.76
N THR A 51 3.40 11.95 0.35
CA THR A 51 4.63 12.74 0.33
C THR A 51 5.85 11.89 -0.08
N LEU A 52 5.91 10.64 0.39
CA LEU A 52 6.97 9.69 0.03
C LEU A 52 6.88 9.24 -1.42
N ASN A 53 5.68 9.17 -1.99
CA ASN A 53 5.45 8.79 -3.38
C ASN A 53 5.57 9.97 -4.35
N ASN A 54 6.42 10.96 -4.05
CA ASN A 54 6.60 12.16 -4.87
C ASN A 54 5.28 12.90 -5.20
N ARG A 55 4.32 12.91 -4.26
CA ARG A 55 2.98 13.50 -4.44
C ARG A 55 2.18 12.84 -5.56
N HIS A 56 2.43 11.55 -5.81
CA HIS A 56 1.59 10.70 -6.62
C HIS A 56 0.72 9.81 -5.74
N TYR A 57 -0.52 9.63 -6.15
CA TYR A 57 -1.43 8.68 -5.53
C TYR A 57 -1.18 7.27 -6.09
N GLY A 58 -1.56 6.26 -5.31
CA GLY A 58 -1.45 4.87 -5.73
C GLY A 58 -0.29 4.11 -5.07
N PRO A 59 -0.09 2.84 -5.48
CA PRO A 59 0.92 1.96 -4.90
C PRO A 59 2.31 2.59 -5.00
N ILE A 60 3.09 2.47 -3.92
CA ILE A 60 4.46 2.96 -3.88
C ILE A 60 5.39 1.84 -4.35
N ASP A 61 6.01 2.04 -5.50
CA ASP A 61 6.93 1.08 -6.10
C ASP A 61 8.08 0.77 -5.14
N GLY A 62 8.44 -0.51 -5.01
CA GLY A 62 9.55 -0.95 -4.16
C GLY A 62 9.29 -0.88 -2.65
N ALA A 63 8.13 -0.39 -2.19
CA ALA A 63 7.74 -0.24 -0.80
C ALA A 63 6.85 -1.39 -0.31
N TYR A 64 7.45 -2.57 -0.24
CA TYR A 64 6.81 -3.80 0.24
C TYR A 64 6.83 -3.89 1.76
N VAL A 65 5.74 -4.38 2.34
CA VAL A 65 5.56 -4.56 3.78
C VAL A 65 5.07 -5.96 4.09
N VAL A 66 5.30 -6.41 5.32
CA VAL A 66 4.74 -7.64 5.86
C VAL A 66 3.85 -7.26 7.03
N VAL A 67 2.60 -7.69 6.99
CA VAL A 67 1.60 -7.40 8.01
C VAL A 67 1.17 -8.70 8.68
N CYS A 68 1.16 -8.71 10.01
CA CYS A 68 0.56 -9.79 10.78
C CYS A 68 -0.96 -9.67 10.69
N THR A 69 -1.61 -10.60 9.98
CA THR A 69 -3.07 -10.64 9.83
C THR A 69 -3.71 -11.35 11.02
N VAL A 70 -3.04 -12.40 11.52
CA VAL A 70 -3.44 -13.13 12.72
C VAL A 70 -2.23 -13.25 13.65
N PRO A 71 -2.31 -12.76 14.90
CA PRO A 71 -1.21 -12.80 15.86
C PRO A 71 -0.57 -14.19 15.94
N ASP A 72 0.75 -14.23 15.72
CA ASP A 72 1.61 -15.42 15.80
C ASP A 72 1.19 -16.61 14.91
N LYS A 73 0.36 -16.37 13.89
CA LYS A 73 -0.15 -17.43 13.01
C LYS A 73 0.03 -17.11 11.54
N GLU A 74 -0.29 -15.88 11.14
CA GLU A 74 -0.37 -15.52 9.72
C GLU A 74 0.23 -14.15 9.43
N TRP A 75 1.10 -14.13 8.42
CA TRP A 75 1.77 -12.95 7.92
C TRP A 75 1.50 -12.83 6.42
N CYS A 76 0.99 -11.68 6.01
CA CYS A 76 0.65 -11.37 4.63
C CYS A 76 1.67 -10.37 4.07
N VAL A 77 2.15 -10.62 2.85
CA VAL A 77 2.94 -9.64 2.11
C VAL A 77 2.00 -8.61 1.48
N GLY A 78 2.38 -7.35 1.55
CA GLY A 78 1.64 -6.25 0.94
C GLY A 78 2.55 -5.18 0.38
N GLN A 79 1.92 -4.11 -0.10
CA GLN A 79 2.56 -2.92 -0.64
C GLN A 79 1.92 -1.69 -0.02
N LEU A 80 2.73 -0.67 0.29
CA LEU A 80 2.23 0.62 0.73
C LEU A 80 1.54 1.35 -0.44
N ASN A 81 0.46 2.05 -0.14
CA ASN A 81 -0.34 2.76 -1.12
C ASN A 81 -0.63 4.18 -0.63
N ALA A 82 -0.31 5.17 -1.44
CA ALA A 82 -0.55 6.58 -1.16
C ALA A 82 -2.04 6.93 -1.34
N ASP A 83 -2.88 6.36 -0.48
CA ASP A 83 -4.34 6.43 -0.55
C ASP A 83 -4.92 6.48 0.87
N ARG A 84 -5.90 7.37 1.09
CA ARG A 84 -6.56 7.51 2.40
C ARG A 84 -7.42 6.30 2.77
N ALA A 85 -8.20 5.77 1.83
CA ALA A 85 -9.10 4.65 2.12
C ALA A 85 -8.34 3.33 2.20
N LYS A 86 -7.23 3.21 1.46
CA LYS A 86 -6.46 1.98 1.34
C LYS A 86 -4.96 2.25 1.45
N PRO A 87 -4.42 2.60 2.63
CA PRO A 87 -3.00 2.93 2.78
C PRO A 87 -2.06 1.72 2.64
N ILE A 88 -2.60 0.51 2.73
CA ILE A 88 -1.89 -0.75 2.59
C ILE A 88 -2.69 -1.66 1.67
N ILE A 89 -2.01 -2.29 0.72
CA ILE A 89 -2.57 -3.31 -0.18
C ILE A 89 -2.01 -4.64 0.26
N LEU A 90 -2.86 -5.58 0.67
CA LEU A 90 -2.43 -6.92 1.07
C LEU A 90 -2.64 -7.92 -0.08
N PHE A 91 -1.61 -8.71 -0.39
CA PHE A 91 -1.66 -9.72 -1.44
C PHE A 91 -2.18 -11.04 -0.86
N GLU A 92 -3.46 -11.33 -1.11
CA GLU A 92 -4.14 -12.54 -0.59
C GLU A 92 -3.47 -13.85 -1.04
N ASP A 93 -2.76 -13.83 -2.18
CA ASP A 93 -1.96 -14.96 -2.68
C ASP A 93 -0.64 -15.18 -1.92
N LYS A 94 -0.26 -14.28 -1.01
CA LYS A 94 1.04 -14.26 -0.31
C LYS A 94 0.90 -14.31 1.20
N LEU A 95 0.16 -15.30 1.69
CA LEU A 95 0.03 -15.64 3.10
C LEU A 95 1.07 -16.66 3.55
N PHE A 96 1.72 -16.39 4.67
CA PHE A 96 2.77 -17.21 5.24
C PHE A 96 2.54 -17.47 6.73
N LYS A 97 3.07 -18.60 7.20
CA LYS A 97 3.00 -19.03 8.61
C LYS A 97 4.15 -18.53 9.48
N THR A 98 5.12 -17.82 8.91
CA THR A 98 6.21 -17.22 9.69
C THR A 98 6.61 -15.87 9.09
N PRO A 99 7.07 -14.91 9.91
CA PRO A 99 7.45 -13.59 9.42
C PRO A 99 8.68 -13.65 8.51
N GLU A 100 9.62 -14.57 8.75
CA GLU A 100 10.85 -14.69 7.95
C GLU A 100 10.52 -15.11 6.51
N LYS A 101 9.58 -16.05 6.33
CA LYS A 101 9.14 -16.48 5.00
C LYS A 101 8.44 -15.35 4.26
N ALA A 102 7.60 -14.59 4.95
CA ALA A 102 6.93 -13.43 4.37
C ALA A 102 7.93 -12.33 3.98
N GLN A 103 8.95 -12.06 4.81
CA GLN A 103 9.99 -11.09 4.50
C GLN A 103 10.84 -11.51 3.29
N ILE A 104 11.23 -12.79 3.21
CA ILE A 104 11.93 -13.33 2.04
C ILE A 104 11.06 -13.20 0.79
N ALA A 105 9.76 -13.50 0.88
CA ALA A 105 8.84 -13.36 -0.24
C ALA A 105 8.66 -11.89 -0.67
N ALA A 106 8.59 -10.95 0.27
CA ALA A 106 8.55 -9.52 -0.02
C ALA A 106 9.84 -9.04 -0.72
N MET A 107 11.00 -9.51 -0.28
CA MET A 107 12.29 -9.20 -0.92
C MET A 107 12.37 -9.77 -2.34
N LYS A 108 11.96 -11.02 -2.55
CA LYS A 108 11.88 -11.62 -3.88
C LYS A 108 10.92 -10.87 -4.79
N LEU A 109 9.74 -10.49 -4.29
CA LEU A 109 8.76 -9.73 -5.06
C LEU A 109 9.32 -8.38 -5.51
N LYS A 110 10.08 -7.71 -4.63
CA LYS A 110 10.78 -6.47 -4.96
C LYS A 110 11.83 -6.68 -6.06
N GLU A 111 12.63 -7.74 -5.96
CA GLU A 111 13.65 -8.09 -6.96
C GLU A 111 13.02 -8.47 -8.31
N GLU A 112 11.96 -9.29 -8.30
CA GLU A 112 11.24 -9.75 -9.49
C GLU A 112 10.62 -8.59 -10.28
N ARG A 113 10.07 -7.59 -9.57
CA ARG A 113 9.46 -6.42 -10.20
C ARG A 113 10.48 -5.35 -10.60
N GLY A 114 11.72 -5.45 -10.11
CA GLY A 114 12.79 -4.49 -10.43
C GLY A 114 12.47 -3.06 -10.00
N GLU A 115 11.56 -2.89 -9.04
CA GLU A 115 11.06 -1.59 -8.60
C GLU A 115 12.03 -0.95 -7.59
N SER A 116 12.42 0.29 -7.85
CA SER A 116 13.13 1.11 -6.88
C SER A 116 12.15 1.95 -6.06
N VAL A 117 12.39 2.09 -4.76
CA VAL A 117 11.65 3.05 -3.94
C VAL A 117 11.81 4.46 -4.52
N PRO A 118 10.73 5.24 -4.67
CA PRO A 118 10.83 6.59 -5.19
C PRO A 118 11.78 7.42 -4.31
N CYS A 119 12.86 7.91 -4.91
CA CYS A 119 13.75 8.87 -4.24
C CYS A 119 12.99 10.18 -4.07
N ARG A 120 13.10 10.83 -2.90
CA ARG A 120 12.61 12.21 -2.73
C ARG A 120 13.37 13.09 -3.70
N ASN A 121 12.67 13.75 -4.61
CA ASN A 121 13.26 14.87 -5.33
C ASN A 121 13.59 15.95 -4.28
N ASN A 122 14.89 16.29 -4.17
CA ASN A 122 15.38 17.41 -3.37
C ASN A 122 14.94 18.75 -3.96
#